data_AF-A0AAN8IGR5-F1
#
_entry.id   AF-A0AAN8IGR5-F1
#
_cell.length_a   1.000
_cell.length_b   1.000
_cell.length_c   1.000
_cell.angle_alpha   90.00
_cell.angle_beta   90.00
_cell.angle_gamma   90.00
#
_symmetry.space_group_name_H-M   'P 1'
#
loop_
_entity.id
_entity.type
_entity.pdbx_description
1 polymer ?
#
loop_
_entity_poly.entity_id
_entity_poly.type
_entity_poly.pdbx_seq_one_letter_code
_entity_poly.pdbx_strand_id
1 'polypeptide(L)'
;RDHDLRISREADFARVIAETCLTETRSDPRLEWSFKTASLYGFGILTTLGYGKVEPRTPNGRIFTVIYGFIGIPVTVILLTNLGRYLEKLTQKARRLCSRPDTDSDSINGTTLFFIMILYLVSAFSIIITYSNQNSSKIRVE
;
A
#
# COMPACT_ATOMS: atom_id res chain seq x y z
N ARG A 1 5.93 -53.56 23.20
CA ARG A 1 7.00 -52.90 23.97
C ARG A 1 7.88 -52.02 23.08
N ASP A 2 8.61 -52.58 22.11
CA ASP A 2 9.51 -51.79 21.25
C ASP A 2 8.76 -50.95 20.19
N HIS A 3 7.65 -51.46 19.66
CA HIS A 3 6.73 -50.68 18.80
C HIS A 3 6.06 -49.52 19.53
N ASP A 4 5.66 -49.71 20.80
CA ASP A 4 5.03 -48.65 21.60
C ASP A 4 6.02 -47.51 21.88
N LEU A 5 7.29 -47.85 22.09
CA LEU A 5 8.39 -46.89 22.25
C LEU A 5 8.68 -46.09 20.97
N ARG A 6 8.50 -46.69 19.79
CA ARG A 6 8.64 -46.00 18.50
C ARG A 6 7.47 -45.04 18.25
N ILE A 7 6.24 -45.48 18.51
CA ILE A 7 5.03 -44.67 18.35
C ILE A 7 5.08 -43.43 19.26
N SER A 8 5.51 -43.59 20.52
CA SER A 8 5.65 -42.46 21.44
C SER A 8 6.71 -41.46 20.96
N ARG A 9 7.82 -41.94 20.42
CA ARG A 9 8.90 -41.08 19.90
C ARG A 9 8.47 -40.30 18.66
N GLU A 10 7.70 -40.91 17.76
CA GLU A 10 7.15 -40.22 16.59
C GLU A 10 6.09 -39.19 16.97
N ALA A 11 5.24 -39.49 17.95
CA ALA A 11 4.25 -38.55 18.48
C ALA A 11 4.92 -37.35 19.17
N ASP A 12 6.00 -37.57 19.92
CA ASP A 12 6.79 -36.51 20.54
C ASP A 12 7.52 -35.68 19.47
N PHE A 13 8.06 -36.31 18.43
CA PHE A 13 8.71 -35.60 17.33
C PHE A 13 7.71 -34.75 16.54
N ALA A 14 6.51 -35.28 16.27
CA ALA A 14 5.43 -34.53 15.62
C ALA A 14 4.95 -33.36 16.49
N ARG A 15 4.90 -33.51 17.82
CA ARG A 15 4.60 -32.42 18.75
C ARG A 15 5.68 -31.35 18.78
N VAL A 16 6.96 -31.75 18.76
CA VAL A 16 8.10 -30.81 18.70
C VAL A 16 8.08 -30.03 17.39
N ILE A 17 7.82 -30.70 16.25
CA ILE A 17 7.68 -30.02 14.96
C ILE A 17 6.45 -29.09 14.98
N ALA A 18 5.32 -29.54 15.51
CA ALA A 18 4.13 -28.71 15.64
C ALA A 18 4.37 -27.49 16.53
N GLU A 19 5.02 -27.63 17.69
CA GLU A 19 5.39 -26.51 18.55
C GLU A 19 6.41 -25.58 17.88
N THR A 20 7.36 -26.12 17.11
CA THR A 20 8.36 -25.32 16.36
C THR A 20 7.71 -24.54 15.22
N CYS A 21 6.81 -25.18 14.45
CA CYS A 21 6.07 -24.52 13.38
C CYS A 21 5.01 -23.52 13.90
N LEU A 22 4.39 -23.79 15.06
CA LEU A 22 3.49 -22.86 15.73
C LEU A 22 4.24 -21.69 16.39
N THR A 23 5.52 -21.88 16.75
CA THR A 23 6.37 -20.77 17.21
C THR A 23 6.97 -19.95 16.06
N GLU A 24 7.04 -20.46 14.82
CA GLU A 24 7.39 -19.65 13.64
C GLU A 24 6.29 -18.63 13.28
N THR A 25 5.03 -18.87 13.69
CA THR A 25 3.93 -17.89 13.58
C THR A 25 3.88 -16.90 14.74
N ARG A 26 4.91 -16.90 15.60
CA ARG A 26 5.14 -15.87 16.61
C ARG A 26 5.44 -14.55 15.91
N SER A 27 4.43 -13.67 15.91
CA SER A 27 4.54 -12.21 15.80
C SER A 27 5.89 -11.73 15.30
N ASP A 28 6.13 -11.80 13.98
CA ASP A 28 7.33 -11.23 13.40
C ASP A 28 7.32 -9.73 13.79
N PRO A 29 8.27 -9.23 14.60
CA PRO A 29 8.23 -7.85 15.11
C PRO A 29 8.28 -6.83 13.96
N ARG A 30 8.60 -7.28 12.75
CA ARG A 30 8.51 -6.52 11.49
C ARG A 30 7.07 -6.26 11.03
N LEU A 31 6.10 -7.08 11.43
CA LEU A 31 4.67 -6.96 11.12
C LEU A 31 3.89 -6.17 12.17
N GLU A 32 4.51 -5.75 13.27
CA GLU A 32 3.86 -4.84 14.22
C GLU A 32 3.69 -3.43 13.61
N TRP A 33 2.61 -2.75 14.01
CA TRP A 33 2.33 -1.37 13.63
C TRP A 33 3.30 -0.41 14.34
N SER A 34 4.55 -0.39 13.87
CA SER A 34 5.57 0.57 14.24
C SER A 34 5.65 1.70 13.22
N PHE A 35 6.21 2.85 13.59
CA PHE A 35 6.32 4.03 12.71
C PHE A 35 6.99 3.70 11.37
N LYS A 36 8.03 2.85 11.38
CA LYS A 36 8.74 2.40 10.19
C LYS A 36 7.83 1.60 9.25
N THR A 37 7.11 0.63 9.80
CA THR A 37 6.22 -0.26 9.04
C THR A 37 5.00 0.50 8.52
N ALA A 38 4.45 1.43 9.31
CA ALA A 38 3.36 2.32 8.91
C ALA A 38 3.76 3.26 7.76
N SER A 39 4.99 3.82 7.82
CA SER A 39 5.52 4.68 6.76
C SER A 39 5.76 3.91 5.46
N LEU A 40 6.27 2.69 5.54
CA LEU A 40 6.43 1.80 4.38
C LEU A 40 5.09 1.37 3.79
N TYR A 41 4.08 1.12 4.63
CA TYR A 41 2.71 0.86 4.19
C TYR A 41 2.13 2.06 3.43
N GLY A 42 2.23 3.27 4.00
CA GLY A 42 1.83 4.51 3.34
C GLY A 42 2.55 4.71 2.00
N PHE A 43 3.88 4.59 1.98
CA PHE A 43 4.66 4.69 0.76
C PHE A 43 4.27 3.64 -0.29
N GLY A 44 3.98 2.41 0.13
CA GLY A 44 3.51 1.33 -0.74
C GLY A 44 2.15 1.61 -1.37
N ILE A 45 1.27 2.36 -0.69
CA ILE A 45 0.01 2.85 -1.26
C ILE A 45 0.28 3.96 -2.29
N LEU A 46 1.12 4.93 -1.95
CA LEU A 46 1.48 6.05 -2.84
C LEU A 46 2.11 5.57 -4.15
N THR A 47 2.99 4.58 -4.06
CA THR A 47 3.72 4.01 -5.19
C THR A 47 3.01 2.83 -5.86
N THR A 48 1.83 2.44 -5.36
CA THR A 48 1.06 1.27 -5.81
C THR A 48 1.80 -0.08 -5.70
N LEU A 49 2.91 -0.14 -4.96
CA LEU A 49 3.68 -1.37 -4.72
C LEU A 49 2.87 -2.42 -3.94
N GLY A 50 2.11 -1.98 -2.93
CA GLY A 50 1.14 -2.83 -2.23
C GLY A 50 1.70 -4.14 -1.64
N TYR A 51 2.77 -4.08 -0.82
CA TYR A 51 3.42 -5.28 -0.25
C TYR A 51 2.51 -6.21 0.59
N GLY A 52 1.35 -5.76 1.05
CA GLY A 52 0.34 -6.60 1.72
C GLY A 52 0.72 -7.19 3.10
N LYS A 53 1.93 -6.93 3.61
CA LYS A 53 2.41 -7.49 4.90
C LYS A 53 1.69 -6.93 6.13
N VAL A 54 1.22 -5.69 6.06
CA VAL A 54 0.52 -5.01 7.15
C VAL A 54 -0.66 -4.26 6.54
N GLU A 55 -1.86 -4.57 6.99
CA GLU A 55 -3.11 -3.99 6.48
C GLU A 55 -4.05 -3.63 7.66
N PRO A 56 -4.82 -2.53 7.54
CA PRO A 56 -5.79 -2.16 8.56
C PRO A 56 -6.95 -3.15 8.55
N ARG A 57 -7.12 -3.85 9.67
CA ARG A 57 -8.25 -4.78 9.87
C ARG A 57 -9.56 -4.05 10.22
N THR A 58 -9.50 -2.76 10.57
CA THR A 58 -10.66 -1.97 10.94
C THR A 58 -11.38 -1.41 9.70
N PRO A 59 -12.72 -1.36 9.69
CA PRO A 59 -13.48 -0.83 8.56
C PRO A 59 -13.14 0.65 8.28
N ASN A 60 -12.97 1.44 9.34
CA ASN A 60 -12.59 2.85 9.22
C ASN A 60 -11.17 3.03 8.65
N GLY A 61 -10.22 2.16 9.03
CA GLY A 61 -8.84 2.21 8.54
C GLY A 61 -8.73 1.82 7.07
N ARG A 62 -9.60 0.93 6.57
CA ARG A 62 -9.71 0.60 5.14
C ARG A 62 -10.21 1.78 4.33
N ILE A 63 -11.25 2.48 4.79
CA ILE A 63 -11.77 3.68 4.13
C ILE A 63 -10.69 4.77 4.09
N PHE A 64 -9.97 4.99 5.20
CA PHE A 64 -8.85 5.93 5.25
C PHE A 64 -7.75 5.60 4.24
N THR A 65 -7.36 4.32 4.15
CA THR A 65 -6.36 3.83 3.19
C THR A 65 -6.78 4.14 1.75
N VAL A 66 -8.05 3.92 1.42
CA VAL A 66 -8.59 4.16 0.08
C VAL A 66 -8.50 5.65 -0.27
N ILE A 67 -8.94 6.54 0.63
CA ILE A 67 -8.84 8.00 0.45
C ILE A 67 -7.37 8.44 0.29
N TYR A 68 -6.51 7.88 1.13
CA TYR A 68 -5.08 8.17 1.10
C TYR A 68 -4.43 7.76 -0.22
N GLY A 69 -4.77 6.59 -0.77
CA GLY A 69 -4.27 6.16 -2.08
C GLY A 69 -4.81 7.02 -3.22
N PHE A 70 -6.09 7.37 -3.17
CA PHE A 70 -6.70 8.22 -4.18
C PHE A 70 -6.04 9.59 -4.28
N ILE A 71 -5.75 10.27 -3.17
CA ILE A 71 -5.06 11.56 -3.18
C ILE A 71 -3.56 11.38 -3.43
N GLY A 72 -2.99 10.28 -2.93
CA GLY A 72 -1.56 10.01 -2.97
C GLY A 72 -1.00 9.73 -4.35
N ILE A 73 -1.66 8.84 -5.10
CA ILE A 73 -1.22 8.42 -6.44
C ILE A 73 -1.01 9.59 -7.41
N PRO A 74 -1.96 10.52 -7.63
CA PRO A 74 -1.73 11.65 -8.54
C PRO A 74 -0.61 12.58 -8.07
N VAL A 75 -0.50 12.80 -6.75
CA VAL A 75 0.57 13.62 -6.17
C VAL A 75 1.91 12.96 -6.43
N THR A 76 2.01 11.63 -6.27
CA THR A 76 3.22 10.87 -6.59
C THR A 76 3.57 10.93 -8.08
N VAL A 77 2.58 10.88 -8.99
CA VAL A 77 2.81 11.03 -10.44
C VAL A 77 3.33 12.43 -10.81
N ILE A 78 2.75 13.49 -10.23
CA ILE A 78 3.23 14.87 -10.45
C ILE A 78 4.64 15.04 -9.88
N LEU A 79 4.89 14.52 -8.68
CA LEU A 79 6.21 14.52 -8.06
C LEU A 79 7.23 13.78 -8.93
N LEU A 80 6.87 12.61 -9.45
CA LEU A 80 7.73 11.81 -10.31
C LEU A 80 8.01 12.50 -11.64
N THR A 81 7.03 13.21 -12.22
CA THR A 81 7.21 14.01 -13.44
C THR A 81 8.18 15.16 -13.19
N ASN A 82 8.06 15.85 -12.05
CA ASN A 82 8.98 16.92 -11.68
C ASN A 82 10.39 16.40 -11.37
N LEU A 83 10.47 15.25 -10.68
CA LEU A 83 11.72 14.56 -10.42
C LEU A 83 12.36 14.08 -11.73
N GLY A 84 11.57 13.54 -12.66
CA GLY A 84 12.00 13.14 -14.00
C GLY A 84 12.64 14.32 -14.76
N ARG A 85 12.01 15.48 -14.76
CA ARG A 85 12.57 16.70 -15.36
C ARG A 85 13.84 17.19 -14.66
N TYR A 86 13.94 17.01 -13.35
CA TYR A 86 15.18 17.32 -12.62
C TYR A 86 16.31 16.35 -12.96
N LEU A 87 16.00 15.06 -13.05
CA LEU A 87 16.92 14.01 -13.48
C LEU A 87 17.36 14.24 -14.92
N GLU A 88 16.44 14.59 -15.83
CA GLU A 88 16.77 14.97 -17.21
C GLU A 88 17.75 16.14 -17.25
N LYS A 89 17.57 17.18 -16.45
CA LYS A 89 18.54 18.29 -16.35
C LYS A 89 19.89 17.84 -15.81
N LEU A 90 19.92 16.96 -14.81
CA LEU A 90 21.15 16.38 -14.28
C LEU A 90 21.85 15.51 -15.33
N THR A 91 21.09 14.64 -16.00
CA THR A 91 21.56 13.78 -17.09
C THR A 91 22.02 14.61 -18.27
N GLN A 92 21.34 15.69 -18.62
CA GLN A 92 21.77 16.65 -19.63
C GLN A 92 23.06 17.36 -19.21
N LYS A 93 23.20 17.75 -17.94
CA LYS A 93 24.44 18.36 -17.42
C LYS A 93 25.61 17.37 -17.48
N ALA A 94 25.37 16.10 -17.18
CA ALA A 94 26.33 15.01 -17.38
C ALA A 94 26.58 14.73 -18.87
N ARG A 95 25.54 14.78 -19.71
CA ARG A 95 25.56 14.63 -21.17
C ARG A 95 26.04 15.88 -21.90
N ARG A 96 26.34 17.01 -21.23
CA ARG A 96 27.12 18.09 -21.87
C ARG A 96 28.57 17.65 -22.15
N LEU A 97 28.98 16.47 -21.64
CA LEU A 97 30.14 15.73 -22.16
C LEU A 97 29.85 14.93 -23.46
N CYS A 98 28.59 14.56 -23.77
CA CYS A 98 28.15 13.83 -24.98
C CYS A 98 26.67 14.16 -25.37
N SER A 99 26.45 15.03 -26.36
CA SER A 99 25.15 15.67 -26.71
C SER A 99 24.06 14.81 -27.39
N ARG A 100 22.76 15.08 -27.08
CA ARG A 100 21.64 15.35 -28.02
C ARG A 100 20.35 15.85 -27.30
N PRO A 101 19.54 16.77 -27.89
CA PRO A 101 18.37 17.40 -27.24
C PRO A 101 16.99 16.77 -27.58
N ASP A 102 15.97 17.23 -26.83
CA ASP A 102 14.72 16.59 -26.37
C ASP A 102 13.54 16.43 -27.36
N THR A 103 12.56 15.63 -26.93
CA THR A 103 11.20 15.51 -27.51
C THR A 103 10.21 16.31 -26.66
N ASP A 104 9.55 17.29 -27.26
CA ASP A 104 8.45 18.06 -26.66
C ASP A 104 7.17 17.21 -26.61
N SER A 105 6.58 17.10 -25.42
CA SER A 105 5.24 16.55 -25.21
C SER A 105 4.35 17.69 -24.75
N ASP A 106 3.32 18.00 -25.54
CA ASP A 106 2.28 18.99 -25.23
C ASP A 106 1.69 18.70 -23.84
N SER A 107 2.07 19.56 -22.88
CA SER A 107 1.75 19.35 -21.48
C SER A 107 0.36 19.87 -21.17
N ILE A 108 -0.60 18.95 -21.01
CA ILE A 108 -1.80 19.24 -20.23
C ILE A 108 -1.32 19.77 -18.87
N ASN A 109 -1.72 20.99 -18.51
CA ASN A 109 -1.32 21.64 -17.28
C ASN A 109 -1.57 20.70 -16.10
N GLY A 110 -0.52 20.17 -15.47
CA GLY A 110 -0.63 19.20 -14.37
C GLY A 110 -1.52 19.71 -13.22
N THR A 111 -1.59 21.04 -13.06
CA THR A 111 -2.50 21.73 -12.17
C THR A 111 -3.98 21.48 -12.51
N THR A 112 -4.37 21.50 -13.78
CA THR A 112 -5.74 21.23 -14.24
C THR A 112 -6.13 19.77 -13.98
N LEU A 113 -5.22 18.82 -14.21
CA LEU A 113 -5.46 17.40 -13.90
C LEU A 113 -5.62 17.18 -12.40
N PHE A 114 -4.82 17.86 -11.58
CA PHE A 114 -4.93 17.80 -10.13
C PHE A 114 -6.31 18.25 -9.64
N PHE A 115 -6.81 19.38 -10.13
CA PHE A 115 -8.14 19.87 -9.79
C PHE A 115 -9.27 18.95 -10.28
N ILE A 116 -9.19 18.44 -11.52
CA ILE A 116 -10.19 17.50 -12.07
C ILE A 116 -10.22 16.22 -11.24
N MET A 117 -9.06 15.68 -10.87
CA MET A 117 -8.98 14.45 -10.10
C MET A 117 -9.50 14.66 -8.67
N ILE A 118 -9.20 15.79 -8.03
CA ILE A 118 -9.76 16.15 -6.72
C ILE A 118 -11.28 16.22 -6.78
N LEU A 119 -11.86 16.88 -7.79
CA LEU A 119 -13.32 16.99 -7.95
C LEU A 119 -13.97 15.61 -8.11
N TYR A 120 -13.36 14.73 -8.92
CA TYR A 120 -13.82 13.35 -9.10
C TYR A 120 -13.79 12.57 -7.77
N LEU A 121 -12.72 12.72 -6.98
CA LEU A 121 -12.62 12.08 -5.66
C LEU A 121 -13.62 12.60 -4.64
N VAL A 122 -13.84 13.91 -4.58
CA VAL A 122 -14.84 14.50 -3.67
C VAL A 122 -16.22 13.94 -4.00
N SER A 123 -16.56 13.83 -5.29
CA SER A 123 -17.82 13.23 -5.72
C SER A 123 -17.92 11.76 -5.32
N ALA A 124 -16.86 10.97 -5.50
CA ALA A 124 -16.81 9.56 -5.14
C ALA A 124 -16.92 9.34 -3.62
N PHE A 125 -16.24 10.19 -2.83
CA PHE A 125 -16.31 10.14 -1.37
C PHE A 125 -17.71 10.50 -0.85
N SER A 126 -18.33 11.55 -1.40
CA SER A 126 -19.72 11.90 -1.08
C SER A 126 -20.70 10.75 -1.39
N ILE A 127 -20.51 10.05 -2.51
CA ILE A 127 -21.30 8.87 -2.88
C ILE A 127 -21.10 7.72 -1.89
N ILE A 128 -19.85 7.42 -1.51
CA ILE A 128 -19.52 6.34 -0.57
C ILE A 128 -20.08 6.61 0.83
N ILE A 129 -19.97 7.85 1.34
CA ILE A 129 -20.55 8.23 2.64
C ILE A 129 -22.07 8.08 2.62
N THR A 130 -22.72 8.53 1.53
CA THR A 130 -24.16 8.39 1.35
C THR A 130 -24.59 6.93 1.32
N TYR A 131 -23.86 6.10 0.56
CA TYR A 131 -24.10 4.66 0.45
C TYR A 131 -23.92 3.94 1.80
N SER A 132 -22.86 4.27 2.54
CA SER A 132 -22.58 3.68 3.85
C SER A 132 -23.66 4.04 4.90
N ASN A 133 -24.13 5.29 4.88
CA ASN A 133 -25.20 5.74 5.77
C ASN A 133 -26.51 5.00 5.49
N GLN A 134 -26.84 4.79 4.21
CA GLN A 134 -28.02 4.05 3.80
C GLN A 134 -27.95 2.54 4.14
N ASN A 135 -26.76 1.94 4.14
CA ASN A 135 -26.59 0.56 4.58
C ASN A 135 -26.79 0.41 6.11
N SER A 136 -26.42 1.43 6.89
CA SER A 136 -26.57 1.41 8.35
C SER A 136 -28.02 1.62 8.81
N SER A 137 -28.85 2.33 8.05
CA SER A 137 -30.28 2.48 8.35
C SER A 137 -31.08 1.22 8.05
N LYS A 138 -30.66 0.41 7.08
CA LYS A 138 -31.33 -0.85 6.72
C LYS A 138 -31.15 -1.95 7.78
N ILE A 139 -30.00 -1.98 8.48
CA ILE A 139 -29.67 -2.98 9.52
C ILE A 139 -30.38 -2.71 10.87
N ARG A 140 -30.92 -1.50 11.10
CA ARG A 140 -31.60 -1.17 12.38
C ARG A 140 -33.11 -1.44 12.36
N VAL A 141 -33.69 -1.69 11.18
CA VAL A 141 -35.15 -1.79 10.99
C VAL A 141 -35.59 -3.23 10.68
N GLU A 142 -34.64 -4.16 10.60
CA GLU A 142 -34.86 -5.62 10.47
C GLU A 142 -34.40 -6.33 11.74
#